data_AF-A0A1B6L8L8-F1
#
_entry.id   AF-A0A1B6L8L8-F1
#
_cell.length_a   1.000
_cell.length_b   1.000
_cell.length_c   1.000
_cell.angle_alpha   90.00
_cell.angle_beta   90.00
_cell.angle_gamma   90.00
#
_symmetry.space_group_name_H-M   'P 1'
#
loop_
_entity.id
_entity.type
_entity.pdbx_description
1 polymer ?
#
loop_
_entity_poly.entity_id
_entity_poly.type
_entity_poly.pdbx_seq_one_letter_code
_entity_poly.pdbx_strand_id
1 'polypeptide(L)'
;LVQAMRFDTKATRPIRSAKDNLAPIREVFEIFVKKCQETYNLGEFTTLDEMLEAFRGKCRFRQYIANKPAKYGIKIYALVDARTFFTNNLEIYPGKQPQGEFDLSNDVVSVVKRMTKPIDKSGRNVTMDNYFMDIPLANDLYVNHRLTVVGTVRKNKRQLPLELTSNIKERPVCSTMFAFSRSPNNCMLASYIPKKNKNVLVGSTMHRKGLIDEETGDSLKPELITFYNLTKGGVDVVDRMKT
;
A
#
# COMPACT_ATOMS: atom_id res chain seq x y z
N LEU A 1 -33.83 14.01 8.87
CA LEU A 1 -32.50 14.57 8.53
C LEU A 1 -31.63 13.63 7.71
N VAL A 2 -31.27 12.44 8.22
CA VAL A 2 -30.35 11.48 7.54
C VAL A 2 -30.78 11.11 6.10
N GLN A 3 -32.08 10.94 5.85
CA GLN A 3 -32.60 10.59 4.51
C GLN A 3 -32.47 11.72 3.46
N ALA A 4 -32.32 12.97 3.91
CA ALA A 4 -32.33 14.16 3.05
C ALA A 4 -30.93 14.75 2.82
N MET A 5 -29.90 14.26 3.50
CA MET A 5 -28.53 14.78 3.38
C MET A 5 -27.98 14.56 1.97
N ARG A 6 -27.44 15.60 1.35
CA ARG A 6 -26.83 15.59 0.01
C ARG A 6 -25.53 16.39 0.06
N PHE A 7 -24.54 15.96 -0.70
CA PHE A 7 -23.23 16.63 -0.80
C PHE A 7 -22.97 17.17 -2.20
N ASP A 8 -24.05 17.39 -2.97
CA ASP A 8 -23.96 17.79 -4.35
C ASP A 8 -25.22 18.53 -4.84
N THR A 9 -25.07 19.30 -5.91
CA THR A 9 -26.18 20.07 -6.51
C THR A 9 -26.96 19.22 -7.50
N LYS A 10 -28.26 19.00 -7.22
CA LYS A 10 -29.16 18.15 -8.03
C LYS A 10 -29.25 18.60 -9.49
N ALA A 11 -29.27 19.91 -9.75
CA ALA A 11 -29.43 20.46 -11.10
C ALA A 11 -28.25 20.10 -12.03
N THR A 12 -27.02 20.06 -11.52
CA THR A 12 -25.82 19.77 -12.32
C THR A 12 -25.35 18.32 -12.21
N ARG A 13 -25.99 17.50 -11.38
CA ARG A 13 -25.63 16.09 -11.14
C ARG A 13 -25.59 15.24 -12.42
N PRO A 14 -26.55 15.34 -13.37
CA PRO A 14 -26.50 14.52 -14.59
C PRO A 14 -25.22 14.74 -15.40
N ILE A 15 -24.77 16.00 -15.50
CA ILE A 15 -23.56 16.38 -16.24
C ILE A 15 -22.31 15.80 -15.57
N ARG A 16 -22.21 15.92 -14.24
CA ARG A 16 -21.05 15.42 -13.48
C ARG A 16 -21.00 13.89 -13.43
N SER A 17 -22.15 13.25 -13.20
CA SER A 17 -22.24 11.77 -13.11
C SER A 17 -21.96 11.08 -14.45
N ALA A 18 -22.05 11.81 -15.57
CA ALA A 18 -21.63 11.31 -16.88
C ALA A 18 -20.11 11.22 -17.03
N LYS A 19 -19.34 11.92 -16.17
CA LYS A 19 -17.87 11.98 -16.20
C LYS A 19 -17.19 11.35 -14.98
N ASP A 20 -17.89 11.30 -13.84
CA ASP A 20 -17.34 10.83 -12.57
C ASP A 20 -18.34 9.97 -11.80
N ASN A 21 -17.97 8.72 -11.56
CA ASN A 21 -18.71 7.80 -10.70
C ASN A 21 -18.79 8.30 -9.24
N LEU A 22 -17.85 9.14 -8.80
CA LEU A 22 -17.83 9.73 -7.45
C LEU A 22 -18.51 11.10 -7.37
N ALA A 23 -19.13 11.59 -8.45
CA ALA A 23 -19.73 12.92 -8.51
C ALA A 23 -20.60 13.31 -7.29
N PRO A 24 -21.40 12.41 -6.67
CA PRO A 24 -22.21 12.78 -5.50
C PRO A 24 -21.42 13.11 -4.23
N ILE A 25 -20.15 12.72 -4.13
CA ILE A 25 -19.31 12.90 -2.93
C ILE A 25 -17.93 13.50 -3.22
N ARG A 26 -17.57 13.68 -4.49
CA ARG A 26 -16.27 14.15 -4.99
C ARG A 26 -15.73 15.33 -4.18
N GLU A 27 -16.50 16.40 -4.12
CA GLU A 27 -16.08 17.66 -3.52
C GLU A 27 -15.82 17.53 -2.02
N VAL A 28 -16.79 16.98 -1.27
CA VAL A 28 -16.63 16.82 0.18
C VAL A 28 -15.49 15.86 0.54
N PHE A 29 -15.29 14.81 -0.25
CA PHE A 29 -14.20 13.86 -0.06
C PHE A 29 -12.84 14.50 -0.29
N GLU A 30 -12.67 15.28 -1.37
CA GLU A 30 -11.41 15.96 -1.67
C GLU A 30 -11.10 17.07 -0.65
N ILE A 31 -12.12 17.81 -0.18
CA ILE A 31 -11.94 18.77 0.91
C ILE A 31 -11.45 18.06 2.18
N PHE A 32 -12.07 16.93 2.54
CA PHE A 32 -11.68 16.14 3.70
C PHE A 32 -10.24 15.65 3.58
N VAL A 33 -9.88 15.01 2.47
CA VAL A 33 -8.52 14.49 2.25
C VAL A 33 -7.49 15.61 2.25
N LYS A 34 -7.78 16.74 1.60
CA LYS A 34 -6.90 17.92 1.63
C LYS A 34 -6.67 18.41 3.06
N LYS A 35 -7.71 18.42 3.90
CA LYS A 35 -7.56 18.80 5.31
C LYS A 35 -6.72 17.80 6.10
N CYS A 36 -6.87 16.49 5.87
CA CYS A 36 -5.98 15.49 6.47
C CYS A 36 -4.51 15.75 6.11
N GLN A 37 -4.23 16.09 4.85
CA GLN A 37 -2.88 16.40 4.38
C GLN A 37 -2.30 17.68 5.00
N GLU A 38 -3.11 18.72 5.20
CA GLU A 38 -2.68 20.01 5.74
C GLU A 38 -2.50 20.03 7.27
N THR A 39 -3.19 19.14 8.00
CA THR A 39 -3.33 19.25 9.46
C THR A 39 -2.23 18.53 10.24
N TYR A 40 -1.56 17.55 9.64
CA TYR A 40 -0.60 16.70 10.35
C TYR A 40 0.63 16.38 9.52
N ASN A 41 1.80 16.56 10.14
CA ASN A 41 3.08 16.15 9.57
C ASN A 41 3.36 14.69 9.95
N LEU A 42 3.34 13.82 8.95
CA LEU A 42 3.69 12.40 9.10
C LEU A 42 5.10 12.20 9.67
N GLY A 43 5.27 11.15 10.46
CA GLY A 43 6.57 10.65 10.92
C GLY A 43 7.41 10.04 9.79
N GLU A 44 8.48 9.34 10.16
CA GLU A 44 9.44 8.76 9.22
C GLU A 44 8.86 7.59 8.42
N PHE A 45 7.90 6.87 9.00
CA PHE A 45 7.38 5.62 8.49
C PHE A 45 5.88 5.71 8.21
N THR A 46 5.49 5.30 7.01
CA THR A 46 4.10 5.27 6.58
C THR A 46 3.73 3.89 6.07
N THR A 47 2.44 3.59 6.04
CA THR A 47 1.88 2.35 5.52
C THR A 47 0.89 2.71 4.40
N LEU A 48 1.05 2.08 3.24
CA LEU A 48 0.08 2.15 2.15
C LEU A 48 -0.61 0.80 2.03
N ASP A 49 -1.93 0.80 2.21
CA ASP A 49 -2.76 -0.39 2.05
C ASP A 49 -4.19 -0.02 1.64
N GLU A 50 -5.05 -1.02 1.51
CA GLU A 50 -6.47 -0.90 1.24
C GLU A 50 -7.35 -1.05 2.49
N MET A 51 -8.36 -0.20 2.54
CA MET A 51 -9.50 -0.24 3.46
C MET A 51 -10.75 -0.66 2.67
N LEU A 52 -11.75 -1.19 3.39
CA LEU A 52 -13.04 -1.55 2.80
C LEU A 52 -14.19 -1.06 3.66
N GLU A 53 -14.86 0.00 3.22
CA GLU A 53 -16.04 0.54 3.90
C GLU A 53 -17.27 -0.30 3.56
N ALA A 54 -17.83 -0.97 4.58
CA ALA A 54 -18.90 -1.95 4.41
C ALA A 54 -20.14 -1.31 3.75
N PHE A 55 -20.52 -1.81 2.58
CA PHE A 55 -21.68 -1.31 1.85
C PHE A 55 -22.27 -2.39 0.94
N ARG A 56 -23.57 -2.67 1.11
CA ARG A 56 -24.30 -3.68 0.33
C ARG A 56 -25.33 -3.09 -0.64
N GLY A 57 -25.56 -1.79 -0.62
CA GLY A 57 -26.47 -1.12 -1.55
C GLY A 57 -25.97 -1.16 -3.00
N LYS A 58 -26.79 -0.65 -3.91
CA LYS A 58 -26.43 -0.51 -5.32
C LYS A 58 -25.39 0.61 -5.48
N CYS A 59 -24.17 0.25 -5.86
CA CYS A 59 -23.09 1.17 -6.18
C CYS A 59 -22.27 0.57 -7.33
N ARG A 60 -21.91 1.39 -8.33
CA ARG A 60 -21.21 0.95 -9.55
C ARG A 60 -19.82 0.36 -9.30
N PHE A 61 -19.18 0.77 -8.21
CA PHE A 61 -17.80 0.43 -7.89
C PHE A 61 -17.66 -0.34 -6.57
N ARG A 62 -18.76 -0.91 -6.08
CA ARG A 62 -18.73 -1.83 -4.94
C ARG A 62 -17.80 -3.00 -5.25
N GLN A 63 -16.85 -3.25 -4.37
CA GLN A 63 -15.88 -4.33 -4.47
C GLN A 63 -16.26 -5.51 -3.57
N TYR A 64 -15.81 -6.70 -3.98
CA TYR A 64 -15.76 -7.88 -3.13
C TYR A 64 -14.30 -8.18 -2.76
N ILE A 65 -13.98 -8.23 -1.47
CA ILE A 65 -12.64 -8.58 -0.98
C ILE A 65 -12.79 -9.72 0.02
N ALA A 66 -12.41 -10.93 -0.40
CA ALA A 66 -12.67 -12.16 0.34
C ALA A 66 -12.08 -12.17 1.76
N ASN A 67 -10.92 -11.51 1.94
CA ASN A 67 -10.14 -11.54 3.17
C ASN A 67 -10.52 -10.43 4.17
N LYS A 68 -11.40 -9.49 3.82
CA LYS A 68 -11.86 -8.45 4.75
C LYS A 68 -13.12 -8.96 5.50
N PRO A 69 -13.32 -8.57 6.78
CA PRO A 69 -14.47 -9.02 7.56
C PRO A 69 -15.82 -8.71 6.88
N ALA A 70 -15.97 -7.48 6.43
CA ALA A 70 -17.07 -7.08 5.54
C ALA A 70 -16.65 -7.39 4.09
N LYS A 71 -17.13 -8.50 3.53
CA LYS A 71 -16.69 -8.92 2.19
C LYS A 71 -17.11 -8.00 1.04
N TYR A 72 -18.12 -7.15 1.24
CA TYR A 72 -18.64 -6.23 0.21
C TYR A 72 -18.61 -4.79 0.72
N GLY A 73 -18.07 -3.88 -0.09
CA GLY A 73 -17.96 -2.49 0.30
C GLY A 73 -17.36 -1.58 -0.77
N ILE A 74 -17.03 -0.36 -0.37
CA ILE A 74 -16.30 0.61 -1.19
C ILE A 74 -14.82 0.47 -0.83
N LYS A 75 -13.99 0.08 -1.80
CA LYS A 75 -12.54 -0.03 -1.62
C LYS A 75 -11.93 1.37 -1.60
N ILE A 76 -11.08 1.63 -0.60
CA ILE A 76 -10.37 2.89 -0.43
C ILE A 76 -8.89 2.58 -0.22
N TYR A 77 -8.00 3.21 -0.97
CA TYR A 77 -6.56 3.18 -0.69
C TYR A 77 -6.23 4.21 0.38
N ALA A 78 -5.39 3.86 1.35
CA ALA A 78 -5.07 4.72 2.47
C ALA A 78 -3.56 4.79 2.70
N LEU A 79 -3.02 6.01 2.87
CA LEU A 79 -1.67 6.27 3.36
C LEU A 79 -1.75 6.74 4.81
N VAL A 80 -1.19 5.94 5.72
CA VAL A 80 -1.32 6.10 7.17
C VAL A 80 0.05 6.21 7.82
N ASP A 81 0.18 7.05 8.85
CA ASP A 81 1.36 7.07 9.71
C ASP A 81 1.52 5.74 10.44
N ALA A 82 2.68 5.09 10.31
CA ALA A 82 2.88 3.75 10.88
C ALA A 82 2.93 3.75 12.42
N ARG A 83 3.19 4.89 13.06
CA ARG A 83 3.32 5.02 14.52
C ARG A 83 2.06 5.61 15.17
N THR A 84 1.53 6.69 14.59
CA THR A 84 0.38 7.41 15.18
C THR A 84 -0.95 6.98 14.60
N PHE A 85 -0.94 6.19 13.53
CA PHE A 85 -2.13 5.74 12.81
C PHE A 85 -2.96 6.89 12.23
N PHE A 86 -2.34 8.07 12.04
CA PHE A 86 -2.99 9.18 11.39
C PHE A 86 -3.10 8.93 9.87
N THR A 87 -4.33 8.95 9.35
CA THR A 87 -4.60 8.83 7.92
C THR A 87 -4.33 10.16 7.21
N ASN A 88 -3.27 10.21 6.40
CA ASN A 88 -2.89 11.42 5.67
C ASN A 88 -3.55 11.52 4.31
N ASN A 89 -3.62 10.42 3.56
CA ASN A 89 -4.15 10.42 2.20
C ASN A 89 -5.12 9.28 1.96
N LEU A 90 -6.17 9.52 1.17
CA LEU A 90 -7.17 8.53 0.80
C LEU A 90 -7.55 8.68 -0.68
N GLU A 91 -7.73 7.55 -1.35
CA GLU A 91 -8.25 7.50 -2.72
C GLU A 91 -9.31 6.39 -2.84
N ILE A 92 -10.56 6.75 -3.15
CA ILE A 92 -11.62 5.77 -3.40
C ILE A 92 -11.40 5.12 -4.75
N TYR A 93 -11.45 3.78 -4.82
CA TYR A 93 -11.46 3.05 -6.08
C TYR A 93 -12.83 3.23 -6.78
N PRO A 94 -12.91 3.96 -7.91
CA PRO A 94 -14.19 4.33 -8.51
C PRO A 94 -14.66 3.33 -9.58
N GLY A 95 -14.01 2.16 -9.67
CA GLY A 95 -14.19 1.23 -10.78
C GLY A 95 -13.68 1.82 -12.09
N LYS A 96 -14.24 1.36 -13.21
CA LYS A 96 -13.99 1.97 -14.53
C LYS A 96 -14.76 3.30 -14.61
N GLN A 97 -14.01 4.40 -14.78
CA GLN A 97 -14.58 5.72 -14.94
C GLN A 97 -15.04 5.93 -16.40
N PRO A 98 -16.01 6.81 -16.64
CA PRO A 98 -16.28 7.32 -17.98
C PRO A 98 -15.08 8.08 -18.53
N GLN A 99 -14.90 8.10 -19.86
CA GLN A 99 -13.82 8.86 -20.50
C GLN A 99 -13.90 10.34 -20.09
N GLY A 100 -12.79 10.87 -19.58
CA GLY A 100 -12.69 12.26 -19.14
C GLY A 100 -11.57 12.47 -18.13
N GLU A 101 -11.65 13.59 -17.42
CA GLU A 101 -10.62 14.03 -16.45
C GLU A 101 -10.44 13.07 -15.26
N PHE A 102 -11.49 12.33 -14.90
CA PHE A 102 -11.47 11.37 -13.79
C PHE A 102 -11.11 9.95 -14.23
N ASP A 103 -10.90 9.70 -15.53
CA ASP A 103 -10.50 8.39 -16.09
C ASP A 103 -9.01 8.13 -15.87
N LEU A 104 -8.64 8.07 -14.59
CA LEU A 104 -7.28 7.78 -14.16
C LEU A 104 -7.04 6.28 -14.15
N SER A 105 -5.82 5.88 -14.52
CA SER A 105 -5.44 4.47 -14.45
C SER A 105 -5.49 3.96 -13.00
N ASN A 106 -6.14 2.81 -12.84
CA ASN A 106 -6.24 2.07 -11.58
C ASN A 106 -5.14 0.99 -11.45
N ASP A 107 -4.15 0.98 -12.35
CA ASP A 107 -2.99 0.11 -12.18
C ASP A 107 -2.22 0.49 -10.91
N VAL A 108 -1.55 -0.51 -10.33
CA VAL A 108 -0.86 -0.39 -9.05
C VAL A 108 0.19 0.72 -9.05
N VAL A 109 0.96 0.87 -10.14
CA VAL A 109 2.03 1.87 -10.23
C VAL A 109 1.43 3.29 -10.18
N SER A 110 0.37 3.53 -10.95
CA SER A 110 -0.32 4.81 -10.95
C SER A 110 -0.95 5.14 -9.60
N VAL A 111 -1.60 4.15 -8.96
CA VAL A 111 -2.21 4.33 -7.63
C VAL A 111 -1.15 4.67 -6.59
N VAL A 112 -0.05 3.92 -6.51
CA VAL A 112 1.01 4.18 -5.54
C VAL A 112 1.59 5.59 -5.72
N LYS A 113 1.87 6.01 -6.96
CA LYS A 113 2.39 7.37 -7.24
C LYS A 113 1.44 8.47 -6.79
N ARG A 114 0.12 8.31 -7.01
CA ARG A 114 -0.88 9.27 -6.53
C ARG A 114 -0.96 9.27 -5.01
N MET A 115 -0.99 8.08 -4.40
CA MET A 115 -1.09 7.92 -2.95
C MET A 115 0.12 8.49 -2.21
N THR A 116 1.33 8.34 -2.73
CA THR A 116 2.55 8.87 -2.12
C THR A 116 2.85 10.32 -2.48
N LYS A 117 2.05 10.97 -3.33
CA LYS A 117 2.30 12.35 -3.76
C LYS A 117 2.42 13.35 -2.61
N PRO A 118 1.61 13.28 -1.52
CA PRO A 118 1.73 14.20 -0.39
C PRO A 118 3.07 14.11 0.37
N ILE A 119 3.79 13.00 0.25
CA ILE A 119 5.10 12.78 0.91
C ILE A 119 6.26 12.76 -0.09
N ASP A 120 6.01 13.13 -1.35
CA ASP A 120 7.03 13.19 -2.40
C ASP A 120 8.23 14.04 -1.95
N LYS A 121 9.44 13.57 -2.27
CA LYS A 121 10.72 14.21 -1.92
C LYS A 121 11.03 14.37 -0.42
N SER A 122 10.27 13.74 0.46
CA SER A 122 10.42 13.94 1.91
C SER A 122 11.47 13.06 2.60
N GLY A 123 11.93 11.97 1.98
CA GLY A 123 12.85 11.02 2.63
C GLY A 123 12.16 9.95 3.48
N ARG A 124 10.83 9.92 3.54
CA ARG A 124 10.06 8.94 4.32
C ARG A 124 10.11 7.53 3.74
N ASN A 125 9.79 6.55 4.57
CA ASN A 125 9.56 5.17 4.16
C ASN A 125 8.07 4.90 3.93
N VAL A 126 7.76 4.08 2.93
CA VAL A 126 6.43 3.55 2.67
C VAL A 126 6.47 2.03 2.77
N THR A 127 5.75 1.50 3.76
CA THR A 127 5.53 0.06 3.91
C THR A 127 4.33 -0.37 3.10
N MET A 128 4.49 -1.41 2.29
CA MET A 128 3.48 -1.87 1.33
C MET A 128 3.32 -3.39 1.40
N ASP A 129 2.11 -3.87 1.15
CA ASP A 129 1.85 -5.30 1.00
C ASP A 129 2.31 -5.82 -0.40
N ASN A 130 2.04 -7.09 -0.69
CA ASN A 130 2.40 -7.70 -1.96
C ASN A 130 1.54 -7.29 -3.16
N TYR A 131 0.37 -6.67 -2.93
CA TYR A 131 -0.47 -6.14 -3.99
C TYR A 131 0.19 -4.88 -4.58
N PHE A 132 0.73 -4.01 -3.73
CA PHE A 132 1.39 -2.77 -4.18
C PHE A 132 2.86 -2.95 -4.57
N MET A 133 3.55 -3.92 -3.97
CA MET A 133 4.99 -4.05 -4.14
C MET A 133 5.40 -4.51 -5.56
N ASP A 134 6.26 -3.72 -6.19
CA ASP A 134 6.92 -4.00 -7.46
C ASP A 134 8.35 -3.45 -7.44
N ILE A 135 9.34 -4.23 -7.89
CA ILE A 135 10.77 -3.89 -7.76
C ILE A 135 11.13 -2.63 -8.59
N PRO A 136 10.75 -2.52 -9.88
CA PRO A 136 10.88 -1.30 -10.65
C PRO A 136 10.26 -0.07 -9.97
N LEU A 137 9.03 -0.19 -9.45
CA LEU A 137 8.36 0.90 -8.74
C LEU A 137 9.11 1.32 -7.47
N ALA A 138 9.59 0.36 -6.67
CA ALA A 138 10.36 0.67 -5.47
C ALA A 138 11.65 1.45 -5.79
N ASN A 139 12.35 1.08 -6.88
CA ASN A 139 13.52 1.81 -7.34
C ASN A 139 13.17 3.19 -7.91
N ASP A 140 12.07 3.33 -8.64
CA ASP A 140 11.58 4.62 -9.12
C ASP A 140 11.26 5.58 -7.96
N LEU A 141 10.57 5.08 -6.93
CA LEU A 141 10.30 5.86 -5.71
C LEU A 141 11.59 6.29 -5.00
N TYR A 142 12.60 5.42 -4.97
CA TYR A 142 13.91 5.72 -4.40
C TYR A 142 14.65 6.81 -5.18
N VAL A 143 14.86 6.60 -6.48
CA VAL A 143 15.67 7.46 -7.34
C VAL A 143 14.95 8.78 -7.63
N ASN A 144 13.68 8.71 -8.01
CA ASN A 144 12.94 9.84 -8.55
C ASN A 144 12.04 10.53 -7.54
N HIS A 145 11.75 9.93 -6.38
CA HIS A 145 10.84 10.52 -5.38
C HIS A 145 11.46 10.70 -3.99
N ARG A 146 12.73 10.31 -3.78
CA ARG A 146 13.40 10.32 -2.46
C ARG A 146 12.49 9.68 -1.40
N LEU A 147 11.89 8.55 -1.75
CA LEU A 147 11.07 7.72 -0.88
C LEU A 147 11.68 6.33 -0.82
N THR A 148 11.76 5.76 0.37
CA THR A 148 12.15 4.35 0.52
C THR A 148 10.91 3.48 0.64
N VAL A 149 11.02 2.22 0.25
CA VAL A 149 9.93 1.25 0.33
C VAL A 149 10.40 0.03 1.08
N VAL A 150 9.51 -0.59 1.86
CA VAL A 150 9.66 -1.94 2.38
C VAL A 150 8.36 -2.70 2.11
N GLY A 151 8.43 -3.92 1.60
CA GLY A 151 7.21 -4.67 1.34
C GLY A 151 7.43 -6.12 0.93
N THR A 152 6.41 -6.94 1.15
CA THR A 152 6.44 -8.35 0.71
C THR A 152 6.37 -8.44 -0.81
N VAL A 153 7.10 -9.38 -1.41
CA VAL A 153 7.16 -9.55 -2.88
C VAL A 153 6.50 -10.87 -3.26
N ARG A 154 5.65 -10.86 -4.29
CA ARG A 154 5.08 -12.11 -4.82
C ARG A 154 6.14 -12.93 -5.55
N LYS A 155 6.17 -14.24 -5.31
CA LYS A 155 7.14 -15.18 -5.92
C LYS A 155 7.14 -15.22 -7.45
N ASN A 156 6.06 -14.78 -8.10
CA ASN A 156 5.90 -14.79 -9.55
C ASN A 156 6.38 -13.50 -10.24
N LYS A 157 6.99 -12.56 -9.49
CA LYS A 157 7.58 -11.34 -10.06
C LYS A 157 8.81 -11.71 -10.88
N ARG A 158 8.81 -11.32 -12.17
CA ARG A 158 9.87 -11.65 -13.14
C ARG A 158 11.24 -11.06 -12.78
N GLN A 159 11.25 -10.02 -11.94
CA GLN A 159 12.47 -9.32 -11.52
C GLN A 159 13.18 -10.02 -10.34
N LEU A 160 12.61 -11.09 -9.80
CA LEU A 160 13.26 -11.89 -8.76
C LEU A 160 14.34 -12.80 -9.38
N PRO A 161 15.57 -12.80 -8.84
CA PRO A 161 16.55 -13.84 -9.15
C PRO A 161 15.98 -15.23 -8.85
N LEU A 162 16.21 -16.19 -9.75
CA LEU A 162 15.66 -17.53 -9.62
C LEU A 162 16.12 -18.20 -8.33
N GLU A 163 17.35 -17.93 -7.92
CA GLU A 163 17.97 -18.42 -6.68
C GLU A 163 17.10 -18.12 -5.46
N LEU A 164 16.47 -16.94 -5.40
CA LEU A 164 15.62 -16.56 -4.27
C LEU A 164 14.34 -17.42 -4.17
N THR A 165 13.99 -18.13 -5.24
CA THR A 165 12.74 -18.89 -5.38
C THR A 165 12.93 -20.38 -5.68
N SER A 166 14.14 -20.79 -6.10
CA SER A 166 14.51 -22.17 -6.38
C SER A 166 14.98 -22.89 -5.12
N ASN A 167 14.99 -24.22 -5.16
CA ASN A 167 15.56 -25.11 -4.14
C ASN A 167 15.08 -24.85 -2.70
N ILE A 168 13.88 -24.27 -2.55
CA ILE A 168 13.29 -23.93 -1.24
C ILE A 168 13.18 -25.14 -0.29
N LYS A 169 13.03 -26.35 -0.85
CA LYS A 169 12.94 -27.59 -0.08
C LYS A 169 14.28 -28.02 0.55
N GLU A 170 15.39 -27.60 -0.04
CA GLU A 170 16.76 -27.96 0.38
C GLU A 170 17.32 -26.94 1.37
N ARG A 171 16.75 -25.73 1.40
CA ARG A 171 17.21 -24.66 2.28
C ARG A 171 16.86 -24.94 3.75
N PRO A 172 17.79 -24.74 4.70
CA PRO A 172 17.53 -24.88 6.13
C PRO A 172 16.43 -23.93 6.61
N VAL A 173 15.66 -24.38 7.62
CA VAL A 173 14.72 -23.51 8.35
C VAL A 173 15.52 -22.43 9.08
N CYS A 174 14.95 -21.23 9.21
CA CYS A 174 15.60 -20.04 9.74
C CYS A 174 16.81 -19.54 8.92
N SER A 175 16.93 -19.95 7.66
CA SER A 175 17.96 -19.41 6.75
C SER A 175 17.43 -18.24 5.91
N THR A 176 18.31 -17.28 5.62
CA THR A 176 18.03 -16.17 4.71
C THR A 176 19.05 -16.11 3.59
N MET A 177 18.58 -15.82 2.38
CA MET A 177 19.43 -15.40 1.27
C MET A 177 19.09 -13.98 0.88
N PHE A 178 20.11 -13.15 0.71
CA PHE A 178 19.98 -11.75 0.30
C PHE A 178 20.42 -11.56 -1.14
N ALA A 179 19.71 -10.72 -1.88
CA ALA A 179 20.15 -10.21 -3.18
C ALA A 179 20.17 -8.69 -3.16
N PHE A 180 21.20 -8.11 -3.75
CA PHE A 180 21.43 -6.67 -3.73
C PHE A 180 21.43 -6.13 -5.16
N SER A 181 20.69 -5.06 -5.39
CA SER A 181 20.76 -4.33 -6.66
C SER A 181 22.06 -3.53 -6.74
N ARG A 182 22.57 -3.34 -7.95
CA ARG A 182 23.66 -2.38 -8.23
C ARG A 182 23.09 -0.98 -8.44
N SER A 183 23.92 0.04 -8.17
CA SER A 183 23.64 1.43 -8.52
C SER A 183 23.21 1.56 -9.99
N PRO A 184 22.21 2.40 -10.32
CA PRO A 184 21.55 3.40 -9.47
C PRO A 184 20.40 2.86 -8.59
N ASN A 185 20.05 1.58 -8.74
CA ASN A 185 19.01 0.96 -7.92
C ASN A 185 19.52 0.67 -6.51
N ASN A 186 18.61 0.63 -5.53
CA ASN A 186 18.96 0.35 -4.13
C ASN A 186 18.08 -0.74 -3.50
N CYS A 187 17.35 -1.52 -4.31
CA CYS A 187 16.48 -2.57 -3.81
C CYS A 187 17.30 -3.78 -3.35
N MET A 188 17.26 -4.06 -2.06
CA MET A 188 17.68 -5.31 -1.42
C MET A 188 16.47 -6.24 -1.32
N LEU A 189 16.67 -7.52 -1.62
CA LEU A 189 15.68 -8.58 -1.49
C LEU A 189 16.15 -9.59 -0.45
N ALA A 190 15.23 -10.09 0.36
CA ALA A 190 15.47 -11.18 1.30
C ALA A 190 14.51 -12.34 0.99
N SER A 191 15.07 -13.56 0.97
CA SER A 191 14.36 -14.83 0.85
C SER A 191 14.58 -15.64 2.11
N TYR A 192 13.60 -15.61 3.02
CA TYR A 192 13.68 -16.21 4.35
C TYR A 192 12.81 -17.47 4.45
N ILE A 193 13.35 -18.53 5.06
CA ILE A 193 12.65 -19.81 5.24
C ILE A 193 12.16 -19.94 6.69
N PRO A 194 10.96 -19.43 7.04
CA PRO A 194 10.45 -19.52 8.42
C PRO A 194 10.10 -20.95 8.83
N LYS A 195 9.71 -21.79 7.86
CA LYS A 195 9.26 -23.18 8.06
C LYS A 195 9.58 -23.99 6.80
N LYS A 196 9.64 -25.32 6.94
CA LYS A 196 9.87 -26.23 5.81
C LYS A 196 8.91 -25.92 4.66
N ASN A 197 9.44 -25.79 3.45
CA ASN A 197 8.70 -25.49 2.21
C ASN A 197 7.94 -24.15 2.19
N LYS A 198 8.23 -23.22 3.11
CA LYS A 198 7.68 -21.85 3.11
C LYS A 198 8.79 -20.85 2.88
N ASN A 199 8.58 -19.95 1.95
CA ASN A 199 9.50 -18.87 1.62
C ASN A 199 8.78 -17.53 1.77
N VAL A 200 9.38 -16.62 2.52
CA VAL A 200 8.94 -15.25 2.70
C VAL A 200 9.91 -14.35 1.94
N LEU A 201 9.37 -13.70 0.91
CA LEU A 201 10.10 -12.75 0.08
C LEU A 201 9.73 -11.34 0.49
N VAL A 202 10.73 -10.53 0.84
CA VAL A 202 10.54 -9.13 1.20
C VAL A 202 11.61 -8.30 0.51
N GLY A 203 11.21 -7.15 -0.03
CA GLY A 203 12.09 -6.20 -0.70
C GLY A 203 12.14 -4.88 0.04
N SER A 204 13.25 -4.18 -0.08
CA SER A 204 13.47 -2.88 0.55
C SER A 204 14.42 -2.01 -0.25
N THR A 205 14.11 -0.73 -0.38
CA THR A 205 15.07 0.30 -0.83
C THR A 205 15.67 1.11 0.32
N MET A 206 15.27 0.85 1.56
CA MET A 206 15.82 1.47 2.78
C MET A 206 17.07 0.73 3.28
N HIS A 207 16.94 -0.57 3.54
CA HIS A 207 18.00 -1.45 4.03
C HIS A 207 19.09 -1.68 2.97
N ARG A 208 20.37 -1.62 3.40
CA ARG A 208 21.56 -1.79 2.54
C ARG A 208 22.45 -2.97 2.92
N LYS A 209 22.19 -3.60 4.07
CA LYS A 209 22.96 -4.72 4.60
C LYS A 209 22.00 -5.85 4.95
N GLY A 210 22.43 -7.09 4.71
CA GLY A 210 21.69 -8.29 5.08
C GLY A 210 21.89 -8.63 6.56
N LEU A 211 21.32 -7.81 7.45
CA LEU A 211 21.44 -8.01 8.90
C LEU A 211 20.36 -8.97 9.40
N ILE A 212 20.72 -9.74 10.43
CA ILE A 212 19.80 -10.58 11.21
C ILE A 212 19.46 -9.82 12.49
N ASP A 213 18.20 -9.88 12.88
CA ASP A 213 17.70 -9.32 14.11
C ASP A 213 17.96 -10.28 15.28
N GLU A 214 18.88 -9.89 16.16
CA GLU A 214 19.29 -10.69 17.32
C GLU A 214 18.16 -10.94 18.32
N GLU A 215 17.16 -10.04 18.40
CA GLU A 215 16.00 -10.20 19.30
C GLU A 215 15.13 -11.40 18.93
N THR A 216 15.31 -11.93 17.72
CA THR A 216 14.50 -13.05 17.21
C THR A 216 15.07 -14.42 17.58
N GLY A 217 16.23 -14.47 18.23
CA GLY A 217 16.89 -15.69 18.72
C GLY A 217 17.02 -16.74 17.62
N ASP A 218 16.62 -17.98 17.92
CA ASP A 218 16.70 -19.12 17.00
C ASP A 218 15.88 -18.95 15.71
N SER A 219 14.98 -17.96 15.65
CA SER A 219 14.27 -17.65 14.40
C SER A 219 15.18 -17.02 13.34
N LEU A 220 16.28 -16.35 13.75
CA LEU A 220 17.24 -15.68 12.87
C LEU A 220 16.55 -14.86 11.77
N LYS A 221 15.53 -14.08 12.13
CA LYS A 221 14.79 -13.30 11.14
C LYS A 221 15.68 -12.13 10.68
N PRO A 222 15.68 -11.82 9.38
CA PRO A 222 16.27 -10.59 8.88
C PRO A 222 15.65 -9.36 9.54
N GLU A 223 16.47 -8.36 9.85
CA GLU A 223 16.01 -7.05 10.36
C GLU A 223 14.96 -6.42 9.44
N LEU A 224 15.13 -6.57 8.12
CA LEU A 224 14.16 -6.14 7.13
C LEU A 224 12.75 -6.76 7.32
N ILE A 225 12.66 -8.01 7.79
CA ILE A 225 11.38 -8.67 8.06
C ILE A 225 10.78 -8.18 9.38
N THR A 226 11.59 -7.93 10.41
CA THR A 226 11.10 -7.40 11.68
C THR A 226 10.65 -5.95 11.54
N PHE A 227 11.40 -5.12 10.79
CA PHE A 227 10.98 -3.78 10.39
C PHE A 227 9.64 -3.82 9.63
N TYR A 228 9.50 -4.68 8.62
CA TYR A 228 8.23 -4.82 7.90
C TYR A 228 7.06 -5.17 8.83
N ASN A 229 7.27 -6.09 9.79
CA ASN A 229 6.22 -6.47 10.74
C ASN A 229 5.82 -5.33 11.67
N LEU A 230 6.76 -4.46 12.04
CA LEU A 230 6.52 -3.29 12.87
C LEU A 230 5.64 -2.26 12.16
N THR A 231 5.85 -2.04 10.85
CA THR A 231 5.24 -0.93 10.11
C THR A 231 4.06 -1.33 9.22
N LYS A 232 3.88 -2.61 8.88
CA LYS A 232 2.80 -3.06 7.97
C LYS A 232 1.38 -2.85 8.51
N GLY A 233 1.23 -2.69 9.83
CA GLY A 233 -0.07 -2.72 10.51
C GLY A 233 -0.85 -1.41 10.47
N GLY A 234 -0.30 -0.32 9.94
CA GLY A 234 -0.87 1.02 10.08
C GLY A 234 -2.34 1.12 9.65
N VAL A 235 -2.65 0.71 8.42
CA VAL A 235 -4.01 0.76 7.88
C VAL A 235 -4.95 -0.21 8.59
N ASP A 236 -4.51 -1.43 8.89
CA ASP A 236 -5.30 -2.42 9.63
C ASP A 236 -5.69 -1.94 11.04
N VAL A 237 -4.81 -1.19 11.70
CA VAL A 237 -5.11 -0.59 13.01
C VAL A 237 -6.22 0.45 12.87
N VAL A 238 -6.15 1.32 11.86
CA VAL A 238 -7.21 2.32 11.60
C VAL A 238 -8.53 1.65 11.25
N ASP A 239 -8.52 0.59 10.42
CA ASP A 239 -9.72 -0.19 10.10
C ASP A 239 -10.37 -0.76 11.37
N ARG A 240 -9.58 -1.27 12.34
CA ARG A 240 -10.09 -1.78 13.63
C ARG A 240 -10.61 -0.70 14.57
N MET A 241 -10.08 0.53 14.50
CA MET A 241 -10.55 1.63 15.38
C MET A 241 -11.91 2.20 14.97
N LYS A 242 -12.38 1.90 13.75
CA LYS A 242 -13.69 2.34 13.24
C LYS A 242 -14.87 1.50 13.75
N THR A 243 -14.59 0.30 14.25
CA THR A 243 -15.59 -0.67 14.74
C THR A 243 -15.67 -0.67 16.25
#